data_AF-A0A8T7I0M8-F1
#
_entry.id   AF-A0A8T7I0M8-F1
#
_cell.length_a   1.000
_cell.length_b   1.000
_cell.length_c   1.000
_cell.angle_alpha   90.00
_cell.angle_beta   90.00
_cell.angle_gamma   90.00
#
_symmetry.space_group_name_H-M   'P 1'
#
loop_
_entity.id
_entity.type
_entity.pdbx_description
1 polymer ?
#
loop_
_entity_poly.entity_id
_entity_poly.type
_entity_poly.pdbx_seq_one_letter_code
_entity_poly.pdbx_strand_id
1 'polypeptide(L)'
;MFAWCACILILFALSGCILITDASTRLAYDIRDAALKLESSQESEIEITHAPLAWPDGIDSDYRVLIQTTESTTKPSGSMAIGNSATSYHRRFVSVPKTLYITKKKGESIKILLRKTDKLWHYKGDGETLKGDKTIELIRLD
;
A
#
# COMPACT_ATOMS: atom_id res chain seq x y z
N MET A 1 -1.42 -50.00 -3.74
CA MET A 1 -1.73 -49.48 -2.39
C MET A 1 -0.97 -48.18 -2.20
N PHE A 2 -1.67 -47.22 -1.58
CA PHE A 2 -1.49 -45.78 -1.50
C PHE A 2 -0.11 -45.25 -1.06
N ALA A 3 0.27 -44.08 -1.59
CA ALA A 3 0.82 -42.97 -0.79
C ALA A 3 0.84 -41.67 -1.61
N TRP A 4 -0.36 -41.11 -1.83
CA TRP A 4 -0.57 -39.75 -2.32
C TRP A 4 -0.65 -38.85 -1.08
N CYS A 5 0.42 -38.15 -0.71
CA CYS A 5 0.38 -37.28 0.49
C CYS A 5 1.47 -36.19 0.53
N ALA A 6 1.84 -35.59 -0.60
CA ALA A 6 2.91 -34.58 -0.65
C ALA A 6 2.45 -33.18 -1.12
N CYS A 7 1.17 -32.83 -0.98
CA CYS A 7 0.65 -31.53 -1.47
C CYS A 7 0.04 -30.59 -0.42
N ILE A 8 0.02 -30.94 0.88
CA ILE A 8 -0.69 -30.12 1.89
C ILE A 8 0.28 -29.65 3.00
N LEU A 9 1.38 -28.98 2.66
CA LEU A 9 2.19 -28.29 3.68
C LEU A 9 2.78 -26.93 3.23
N ILE A 10 2.57 -26.50 1.98
CA ILE A 10 3.16 -25.24 1.47
C ILE A 10 2.18 -24.03 1.56
N LEU A 11 0.93 -24.25 1.95
CA LEU A 11 -0.09 -23.18 1.97
C LEU A 11 -0.15 -22.34 3.27
N PHE A 12 0.58 -22.71 4.33
CA PHE A 12 0.52 -21.98 5.62
C PHE A 12 1.61 -20.91 5.81
N ALA A 13 2.62 -20.84 4.94
CA ALA A 13 3.72 -19.89 5.12
C ALA A 13 3.37 -18.45 4.71
N LEU A 14 2.32 -18.23 3.91
CA LEU A 14 1.91 -16.91 3.43
C LEU A 14 0.82 -16.24 4.30
N SER A 15 0.22 -16.96 5.25
CA SER A 15 -0.88 -16.44 6.08
C SER A 15 -0.44 -15.85 7.43
N GLY A 16 0.84 -15.96 7.79
CA GLY A 16 1.35 -15.58 9.13
C GLY A 16 1.30 -14.08 9.43
N CYS A 17 1.40 -13.20 8.44
CA CYS A 17 1.40 -11.75 8.65
C CYS A 17 0.00 -11.10 8.60
N ILE A 18 -0.99 -11.77 8.00
CA ILE A 18 -2.36 -11.25 7.89
C ILE A 18 -3.05 -11.22 9.25
N LEU A 19 -2.63 -12.10 10.18
CA LEU A 19 -3.28 -12.26 11.48
C LEU A 19 -2.96 -11.14 12.51
N ILE A 20 -1.99 -10.24 12.24
CA ILE A 20 -1.48 -9.27 13.24
C ILE A 20 -1.46 -7.81 12.72
N THR A 21 -1.61 -7.58 11.41
CA THR A 21 -1.44 -6.23 10.82
C THR A 21 -2.76 -5.51 10.67
N ASP A 22 -2.86 -4.23 11.03
CA ASP A 22 -4.09 -3.44 10.87
C ASP A 22 -4.39 -3.11 9.38
N ALA A 23 -5.61 -2.66 9.11
CA ALA A 23 -6.06 -2.34 7.75
C ALA A 23 -5.18 -1.31 7.00
N SER A 24 -4.66 -0.29 7.68
CA SER A 24 -3.79 0.71 7.06
C SER A 24 -2.43 0.15 6.70
N THR A 25 -1.89 -0.73 7.56
CA THR A 25 -0.63 -1.43 7.27
C THR A 25 -0.77 -2.36 6.06
N ARG A 26 -1.88 -3.09 5.93
CA ARG A 26 -2.13 -3.92 4.74
C ARG A 26 -2.23 -3.10 3.46
N LEU A 27 -2.96 -1.99 3.49
CA LEU A 27 -3.01 -1.04 2.38
C LEU A 27 -1.61 -0.49 2.03
N ALA A 28 -0.79 -0.18 3.03
CA ALA A 28 0.57 0.27 2.80
C ALA A 28 1.47 -0.79 2.17
N TYR A 29 1.25 -2.07 2.47
CA TYR A 29 1.95 -3.18 1.81
C TYR A 29 1.53 -3.34 0.36
N ASP A 30 0.24 -3.22 0.05
CA ASP A 30 -0.21 -3.27 -1.36
C ASP A 30 0.40 -2.12 -2.18
N ILE A 31 0.48 -0.92 -1.59
CA ILE A 31 1.16 0.24 -2.21
C ILE A 31 2.66 -0.02 -2.38
N ARG A 32 3.34 -0.57 -1.36
CA ARG A 32 4.77 -0.95 -1.44
C ARG A 32 4.99 -1.92 -2.57
N ASP A 33 4.24 -3.02 -2.60
CA ASP A 33 4.46 -4.11 -3.54
C ASP A 33 4.22 -3.63 -4.97
N ALA A 34 3.19 -2.79 -5.17
CA ALA A 34 2.95 -2.13 -6.44
C ALA A 34 4.05 -1.13 -6.83
N ALA A 35 4.58 -0.36 -5.89
CA ALA A 35 5.68 0.57 -6.14
C ALA A 35 6.96 -0.17 -6.53
N LEU A 36 7.35 -1.22 -5.81
CA LEU A 36 8.51 -2.05 -6.14
C LEU A 36 8.35 -2.75 -7.51
N LYS A 37 7.13 -3.21 -7.81
CA LYS A 37 6.81 -3.77 -9.13
C LYS A 37 6.91 -2.72 -10.23
N LEU A 38 6.36 -1.52 -10.01
CA LEU A 38 6.43 -0.44 -10.98
C LEU A 38 7.89 -0.02 -11.19
N GLU A 39 8.66 0.20 -10.14
CA GLU A 39 10.09 0.56 -10.16
C GLU A 39 10.90 -0.38 -11.07
N SER A 40 10.74 -1.69 -10.88
CA SER A 40 11.48 -2.71 -11.63
C SER A 40 10.98 -2.94 -13.06
N SER A 41 9.84 -2.37 -13.45
CA SER A 41 9.23 -2.52 -14.78
C SER A 41 9.67 -1.42 -15.77
N GLN A 42 9.31 -1.57 -17.04
CA GLN A 42 9.41 -0.50 -18.05
C GLN A 42 8.16 0.40 -18.09
N GLU A 43 7.12 0.07 -17.32
CA GLU A 43 5.87 0.83 -17.29
C GLU A 43 6.04 2.18 -16.62
N SER A 44 5.23 3.16 -17.03
CA SER A 44 5.16 4.48 -16.41
C SER A 44 4.11 4.55 -15.30
N GLU A 45 3.13 3.66 -15.31
CA GLU A 45 2.01 3.63 -14.35
C GLU A 45 1.62 2.20 -13.97
N ILE A 46 1.03 2.06 -12.78
CA ILE A 46 0.34 0.83 -12.37
C ILE A 46 -0.93 1.18 -11.59
N GLU A 47 -2.05 0.55 -11.94
CA GLU A 47 -3.28 0.59 -11.15
C GLU A 47 -3.41 -0.71 -10.36
N ILE A 48 -3.68 -0.59 -9.06
CA ILE A 48 -3.99 -1.73 -8.19
C ILE A 48 -5.37 -1.58 -7.58
N THR A 49 -5.97 -2.71 -7.22
CA THR A 49 -7.24 -2.77 -6.50
C THR A 49 -6.99 -3.32 -5.10
N HIS A 50 -7.39 -2.57 -4.07
CA HIS A 50 -7.32 -2.99 -2.68
C HIS A 50 -8.74 -3.20 -2.12
N ALA A 51 -8.96 -4.38 -1.54
CA ALA A 51 -10.19 -4.71 -0.82
C ALA A 51 -9.85 -4.92 0.66
N PRO A 52 -10.32 -4.05 1.57
CA PRO A 52 -10.05 -4.22 2.99
C PRO A 52 -10.65 -5.53 3.50
N LEU A 53 -9.86 -6.28 4.26
CA LEU A 53 -10.38 -7.45 4.99
C LEU A 53 -11.26 -6.97 6.15
N ALA A 54 -12.33 -7.70 6.44
CA ALA A 54 -13.20 -7.40 7.59
C ALA A 54 -12.55 -7.82 8.92
N TRP A 55 -11.68 -8.83 8.91
CA TRP A 55 -11.04 -9.40 10.10
C TRP A 55 -9.66 -9.99 9.77
N PRO A 56 -8.69 -10.04 10.72
CA PRO A 56 -8.67 -9.34 12.01
C PRO A 56 -8.42 -7.84 11.83
N ASP A 57 -8.69 -7.02 12.86
CA ASP A 57 -8.43 -5.55 12.87
C ASP A 57 -8.73 -4.84 11.54
N GLY A 58 -9.83 -5.27 10.94
CA GLY A 58 -10.24 -4.96 9.59
C GLY A 58 -11.39 -3.95 9.56
N ILE A 59 -12.08 -3.89 8.43
CA ILE A 59 -13.17 -2.94 8.22
C ILE A 59 -14.42 -3.68 7.77
N ASP A 60 -15.41 -3.75 8.66
CA ASP A 60 -16.70 -4.41 8.41
C ASP A 60 -17.88 -3.42 8.27
N SER A 61 -17.58 -2.18 7.90
CA SER A 61 -18.54 -1.08 7.70
C SER A 61 -18.19 -0.26 6.47
N ASP A 62 -19.02 0.73 6.14
CA ASP A 62 -18.60 1.84 5.30
C ASP A 62 -17.29 2.44 5.84
N TYR A 63 -16.42 2.88 4.94
CA TYR A 63 -15.06 3.28 5.30
C TYR A 63 -14.57 4.48 4.51
N ARG A 64 -13.54 5.11 5.05
CA ARG A 64 -12.88 6.27 4.48
C ARG A 64 -11.40 5.95 4.35
N VAL A 65 -10.79 6.40 3.26
CA VAL A 65 -9.35 6.40 3.07
C VAL A 65 -8.90 7.85 3.03
N LEU A 66 -7.86 8.17 3.79
CA LEU A 66 -7.17 9.45 3.74
C LEU A 66 -5.69 9.16 3.52
N ILE A 67 -5.08 9.76 2.51
CA ILE A 67 -3.62 9.72 2.29
C ILE A 67 -3.16 11.17 2.22
N GLN A 68 -2.44 11.63 3.24
CA GLN A 68 -1.97 13.00 3.31
C GLN A 68 -0.76 13.22 2.43
N THR A 69 -0.61 14.45 1.94
CA THR A 69 0.56 14.85 1.16
C THR A 69 1.89 14.60 1.89
N THR A 70 2.88 14.14 1.13
CA THR A 70 4.27 13.98 1.57
C THR A 70 5.15 15.15 1.13
N GLU A 71 4.61 16.06 0.30
CA GLU A 71 5.28 17.27 -0.16
C GLU A 71 5.17 18.34 0.94
N SER A 72 5.98 18.20 2.01
CA SER A 72 6.16 19.25 3.00
C SER A 72 7.60 19.74 3.00
N THR A 73 7.76 21.05 2.90
CA THR A 73 9.05 21.73 2.82
C THR A 73 9.79 21.82 4.16
N THR A 74 9.15 21.43 5.27
CA THR A 74 9.69 21.67 6.61
C THR A 74 10.03 20.40 7.40
N LYS A 75 9.27 19.30 7.21
CA LYS A 75 9.51 18.00 7.88
C LYS A 75 8.95 16.86 7.03
N PRO A 76 9.48 15.63 7.15
CA PRO A 76 8.90 14.44 6.54
C PRO A 76 7.43 14.27 6.99
N SER A 77 6.48 14.61 6.11
CA SER A 77 5.04 14.59 6.35
C SER A 77 4.36 13.44 5.62
N GLY A 78 3.08 13.21 5.92
CA GLY A 78 2.27 12.18 5.30
C GLY A 78 1.89 11.09 6.30
N SER A 79 0.60 10.89 6.47
CA SER A 79 0.02 9.71 7.08
C SER A 79 -1.08 9.20 6.16
N MET A 80 -1.33 7.91 6.26
CA MET A 80 -2.41 7.24 5.58
C MET A 80 -3.28 6.58 6.63
N ALA A 81 -4.58 6.69 6.47
CA ALA A 81 -5.56 6.08 7.34
C ALA A 81 -6.64 5.39 6.50
N ILE A 82 -7.07 4.22 6.95
CA ILE A 82 -8.27 3.55 6.47
C ILE A 82 -9.07 3.03 7.66
N GLY A 83 -10.35 3.40 7.71
CA GLY A 83 -11.20 3.13 8.88
C GLY A 83 -10.64 3.78 10.15
N ASN A 84 -10.44 2.98 11.21
CA ASN A 84 -9.91 3.43 12.50
C ASN A 84 -8.40 3.25 12.67
N SER A 85 -7.71 2.82 11.61
CA SER A 85 -6.27 2.57 11.63
C SER A 85 -5.51 3.67 10.89
N ALA A 86 -4.22 3.85 11.21
CA ALA A 86 -3.35 4.78 10.51
C ALA A 86 -1.90 4.32 10.52
N THR A 87 -1.17 4.66 9.46
CA THR A 87 0.26 4.39 9.31
C THR A 87 0.94 5.48 8.50
N SER A 88 2.26 5.58 8.60
CA SER A 88 3.11 6.43 7.75
C SER A 88 3.98 5.62 6.78
N TYR A 89 3.81 4.29 6.76
CA TYR A 89 4.70 3.35 6.07
C TYR A 89 4.82 3.59 4.55
N HIS A 90 3.75 4.02 3.90
CA HIS A 90 3.72 4.30 2.45
C HIS A 90 4.82 5.28 2.00
N ARG A 91 5.25 6.21 2.87
CA ARG A 91 6.27 7.22 2.59
C ARG A 91 7.62 6.66 2.18
N ARG A 92 7.89 5.40 2.52
CA ARG A 92 9.11 4.69 2.13
C ARG A 92 9.13 4.32 0.65
N PHE A 93 7.98 4.33 -0.01
CA PHE A 93 7.83 3.76 -1.35
C PHE A 93 7.15 4.69 -2.34
N VAL A 94 6.33 5.63 -1.87
CA VAL A 94 5.63 6.59 -2.73
C VAL A 94 5.66 8.00 -2.16
N SER A 95 5.72 9.00 -3.04
CA SER A 95 5.34 10.37 -2.76
C SER A 95 3.83 10.55 -3.00
N VAL A 96 3.21 11.48 -2.30
CA VAL A 96 1.80 11.85 -2.40
C VAL A 96 1.76 13.35 -2.66
N PRO A 97 1.65 13.79 -3.94
CA PRO A 97 1.76 15.21 -4.29
C PRO A 97 0.68 16.10 -3.68
N LYS A 98 -0.50 15.53 -3.44
CA LYS A 98 -1.67 16.20 -2.83
C LYS A 98 -2.41 15.23 -1.94
N THR A 99 -3.01 15.72 -0.87
CA THR A 99 -3.85 14.87 0.00
C THR A 99 -4.99 14.26 -0.81
N LEU A 100 -5.15 12.94 -0.72
CA LEU A 100 -6.20 12.18 -1.37
C LEU A 100 -7.18 11.64 -0.32
N TYR A 101 -8.45 11.62 -0.67
CA TYR A 101 -9.51 11.15 0.21
C TYR A 101 -10.63 10.51 -0.60
N ILE A 102 -11.15 9.39 -0.11
CA ILE A 102 -12.33 8.73 -0.69
C ILE A 102 -13.17 8.07 0.40
N THR A 103 -14.47 7.95 0.17
CA THR A 103 -15.41 7.18 0.99
C THR A 103 -15.96 6.02 0.17
N LYS A 104 -16.07 4.85 0.79
CA LYS A 104 -16.50 3.60 0.18
C LYS A 104 -17.53 2.90 1.06
N LYS A 105 -18.43 2.16 0.41
CA LYS A 105 -19.36 1.28 1.08
C LYS A 105 -18.68 0.00 1.54
N LYS A 106 -19.27 -0.64 2.55
CA LYS A 106 -18.83 -1.98 3.01
C LYS A 106 -18.67 -2.92 1.80
N GLY A 107 -17.51 -3.57 1.71
CA GLY A 107 -17.20 -4.54 0.66
C GLY A 107 -16.79 -3.96 -0.69
N GLU A 108 -16.87 -2.64 -0.89
CA GLU A 108 -16.28 -2.01 -2.07
C GLU A 108 -14.76 -2.03 -2.00
N SER A 109 -14.12 -2.10 -3.15
CA SER A 109 -12.67 -1.94 -3.29
C SER A 109 -12.30 -0.51 -3.66
N ILE A 110 -11.07 -0.12 -3.35
CA ILE A 110 -10.45 1.10 -3.86
C ILE A 110 -9.51 0.76 -5.01
N LYS A 111 -9.49 1.61 -6.03
CA LYS A 111 -8.47 1.60 -7.07
C LYS A 111 -7.41 2.66 -6.76
N ILE A 112 -6.15 2.33 -6.95
CA ILE A 112 -5.02 3.19 -6.61
C ILE A 112 -4.12 3.27 -7.83
N LEU A 113 -3.86 4.48 -8.31
CA LEU A 113 -2.94 4.72 -9.43
C LEU A 113 -1.60 5.24 -8.91
N LEU A 114 -0.54 4.50 -9.25
CA LEU A 114 0.84 4.92 -9.05
C LEU A 114 1.48 5.31 -10.39
N ARG A 115 2.35 6.31 -10.37
CA ARG A 115 3.04 6.82 -11.57
C ARG A 115 4.52 7.06 -11.28
N LYS A 116 5.40 6.68 -12.22
CA LYS A 116 6.80 7.11 -12.22
C LYS A 116 6.93 8.55 -12.66
N THR A 117 7.82 9.27 -12.01
CA THR A 117 8.18 10.63 -12.38
C THR A 117 9.69 10.77 -12.44
N ASP A 118 10.15 11.79 -13.17
CA ASP A 118 11.58 12.13 -13.23
C ASP A 118 12.02 13.01 -12.04
N LYS A 119 11.17 13.16 -11.03
CA LYS A 119 11.55 13.81 -9.76
C LYS A 119 12.46 12.88 -8.98
N LEU A 120 13.48 13.47 -8.37
CA LEU A 120 14.40 12.75 -7.49
C LEU A 120 13.66 12.23 -6.25
N TRP A 121 13.95 10.99 -5.88
CA TRP A 121 13.42 10.40 -4.64
C TRP A 121 13.98 11.13 -3.41
N HIS A 122 13.08 11.69 -2.58
CA HIS A 122 13.45 12.56 -1.45
C HIS A 122 13.30 11.91 -0.07
N TYR A 123 12.99 10.62 0.01
CA TYR A 123 12.89 9.93 1.31
C TYR A 123 14.29 9.72 1.91
N LYS A 124 14.47 10.17 3.16
CA LYS A 124 15.74 10.09 3.91
C LYS A 124 15.63 9.25 5.19
N GLY A 125 14.60 8.40 5.29
CA GLY A 125 14.41 7.55 6.47
C GLY A 125 15.14 6.21 6.34
N ASP A 126 15.36 5.56 7.47
CA ASP A 126 15.97 4.23 7.52
C ASP A 126 14.97 3.12 7.18
N GLY A 127 15.49 2.00 6.66
CA GLY A 127 14.73 0.77 6.38
C GLY A 127 14.57 0.46 4.89
N GLU A 128 13.66 -0.47 4.59
CA GLU A 128 13.30 -0.82 3.21
C GLU A 128 12.71 0.41 2.48
N THR A 129 13.22 0.72 1.29
CA THR A 129 12.78 1.82 0.42
C THR A 129 13.08 1.47 -1.04
N LEU A 130 12.61 2.31 -1.97
CA LEU A 130 12.97 2.25 -3.39
C LEU A 130 14.48 2.35 -3.59
N LYS A 131 15.02 1.65 -4.60
CA LYS A 131 16.46 1.63 -4.92
C LYS A 131 16.80 2.48 -6.15
N GLY A 132 15.81 2.81 -6.97
CA GLY A 132 15.93 3.59 -8.19
C GLY A 132 16.08 5.08 -7.92
N ASP A 133 16.39 5.82 -8.99
CA ASP A 133 16.53 7.27 -9.01
C ASP A 133 15.20 8.02 -9.20
N LYS A 134 14.17 7.30 -9.68
CA LYS A 134 12.84 7.85 -9.95
C LYS A 134 11.93 7.82 -8.73
N THR A 135 11.14 8.88 -8.57
CA THR A 135 10.03 8.92 -7.61
C THR A 135 8.80 8.23 -8.18
N ILE A 136 8.18 7.38 -7.36
CA ILE A 136 6.83 6.89 -7.62
C ILE A 136 5.84 7.76 -6.85
N GLU A 137 4.86 8.31 -7.56
CA GLU A 137 3.79 9.13 -6.99
C GLU A 137 2.48 8.35 -6.92
N LEU A 138 1.80 8.42 -5.78
CA LEU A 138 0.42 8.00 -5.62
C LEU A 138 -0.49 9.19 -5.95
N ILE A 139 -1.18 9.12 -7.09
CA ILE A 139 -1.84 10.28 -7.70
C ILE A 139 -3.37 10.21 -7.70
N ARG A 140 -3.96 9.03 -7.50
CA ARG A 140 -5.42 8.83 -7.57
C ARG A 140 -5.90 7.71 -6.64
N LEU A 141 -7.10 7.90 -6.08
CA LEU A 141 -7.91 6.92 -5.36
C LEU A 141 -9.32 6.94 -5.94
N ASP A 142 -9.83 5.80 -6.43
CA ASP A 142 -11.19 5.68 -7.00
C ASP A 142 -12.02 4.56 -6.40
#